data_AF-A0A162ID52-F1
#
_entry.id   AF-A0A162ID52-F1
#
_cell.length_a   1.000
_cell.length_b   1.000
_cell.length_c   1.000
_cell.angle_alpha   90.00
_cell.angle_beta   90.00
_cell.angle_gamma   90.00
#
_symmetry.space_group_name_H-M   'P 1'
#
loop_
_entity.id
_entity.type
_entity.pdbx_description
1 polymer ?
#
loop_
_entity_poly.entity_id
_entity_poly.type
_entity_poly.pdbx_seq_one_letter_code
_entity_poly.pdbx_strand_id
1 'polypeptide(L)'
;MAVEVVKEEKTLPENYKEMFLFLFGGSGIWAVISVAVVVFIFKATLGYWTYLDPIVLSLLFTFRGIIEWAVHYWLYHAKPLPLVRFRLKTKAFFQHLEHHEGPEDLSRILVTYRGVLYPAFFVFLFSWLAFDNLNLSVSIVFWLLFIGFINEVIHLIVIVRFHIIAVL
;
A
#
# COMPACT_ATOMS: atom_id res chain seq x y z
N MET A 1 27.07 -30.81 6.24
CA MET A 1 26.81 -29.66 7.13
C MET A 1 25.74 -28.81 6.47
N ALA A 2 24.52 -28.86 6.99
CA ALA A 2 23.48 -27.92 6.57
C ALA A 2 23.85 -26.55 7.14
N VAL A 3 23.99 -25.54 6.29
CA VAL A 3 24.10 -24.16 6.72
C VAL A 3 22.72 -23.79 7.25
N GLU A 4 22.56 -23.75 8.57
CA GLU A 4 21.40 -23.09 9.18
C GLU A 4 21.45 -21.63 8.75
N VAL A 5 20.60 -21.29 7.78
CA VAL A 5 20.30 -19.90 7.48
C VAL A 5 19.52 -19.40 8.69
N VAL A 6 20.23 -18.81 9.65
CA VAL A 6 19.64 -18.01 10.71
C VAL A 6 18.84 -16.93 9.98
N LYS A 7 17.52 -17.11 9.88
CA LYS A 7 16.63 -16.04 9.47
C LYS A 7 16.80 -14.97 10.53
N GLU A 8 17.48 -13.89 10.16
CA GLU A 8 17.49 -12.67 10.95
C GLU A 8 16.03 -12.33 11.26
N GLU A 9 15.65 -12.53 12.52
CA GLU A 9 14.33 -12.18 12.99
C GLU A 9 14.25 -10.67 12.88
N LYS A 10 13.52 -10.17 11.88
CA LYS A 10 13.28 -8.73 11.74
C LYS A 10 12.38 -8.32 12.89
N THR A 11 13.01 -7.95 14.01
CA THR A 11 12.34 -7.41 15.18
C THR A 11 11.65 -6.10 14.81
N LEU A 12 10.52 -5.83 15.46
CA LEU A 12 9.83 -4.57 15.29
C LEU A 12 10.73 -3.41 15.70
N PRO A 13 10.58 -2.24 15.06
CA PRO A 13 11.24 -1.04 15.55
C PRO A 13 10.74 -0.71 16.97
N GLU A 14 11.65 -0.59 17.92
CA GLU A 14 11.32 -0.26 19.32
C GLU A 14 11.25 1.26 19.55
N ASN A 15 11.85 2.03 18.64
CA ASN A 15 11.89 3.48 18.70
C ASN A 15 11.73 4.10 17.29
N TYR A 16 11.50 5.40 17.24
CA TYR A 16 11.28 6.11 15.98
C TYR A 16 12.50 6.07 15.03
N LYS A 17 13.72 5.96 15.55
CA LYS A 17 14.92 5.88 14.69
C LYS A 17 14.92 4.55 13.94
N GLU A 18 14.73 3.44 14.65
CA GLU A 18 14.59 2.12 14.04
C GLU A 18 13.38 2.03 13.12
N MET A 19 12.29 2.72 13.46
CA MET A 19 11.09 2.78 12.62
C MET A 19 11.41 3.35 11.24
N PHE A 20 12.13 4.47 11.18
CA PHE A 20 12.52 5.05 9.90
C PHE A 20 13.54 4.17 9.17
N LEU A 21 14.52 3.59 9.86
CA LEU A 21 15.47 2.65 9.24
C LEU A 21 14.74 1.43 8.64
N PHE A 22 13.75 0.90 9.36
CA PHE A 22 12.91 -0.19 8.90
C PHE A 22 12.08 0.19 7.68
N LEU A 23 11.39 1.34 7.74
CA LEU A 23 10.60 1.88 6.63
C LEU A 23 11.46 2.05 5.38
N PHE A 24 12.60 2.74 5.49
CA PHE A 24 13.53 2.99 4.38
C PHE A 24 14.34 1.76 3.96
N GLY A 25 14.36 0.70 4.76
CA GLY A 25 14.84 -0.62 4.35
C GLY A 25 13.84 -1.39 3.48
N GLY A 26 12.58 -0.95 3.42
CA GLY A 26 11.53 -1.56 2.61
C GLY A 26 11.61 -1.19 1.13
N SER A 27 11.36 -2.14 0.23
CA SER A 27 11.32 -1.85 -1.22
C SER A 27 10.11 -1.02 -1.65
N GLY A 28 8.99 -1.12 -0.92
CA GLY A 28 7.76 -0.40 -1.23
C GLY A 28 7.90 1.10 -1.13
N ILE A 29 8.50 1.60 -0.05
CA ILE A 29 8.61 3.04 0.17
C ILE A 29 9.38 3.74 -0.95
N TRP A 30 10.44 3.11 -1.45
CA TRP A 30 11.21 3.64 -2.57
C TRP A 30 10.41 3.64 -3.86
N ALA A 31 9.57 2.64 -4.10
CA ALA A 31 8.65 2.64 -5.23
C ALA A 31 7.61 3.76 -5.11
N VAL A 32 7.03 3.96 -3.93
CA VAL A 32 6.08 5.04 -3.66
C VAL A 32 6.72 6.40 -3.92
N ILE A 33 7.87 6.67 -3.31
CA ILE A 33 8.62 7.92 -3.48
C ILE A 33 8.96 8.15 -4.94
N SER A 34 9.53 7.15 -5.62
CA SER A 34 9.98 7.29 -7.01
C SER A 34 8.82 7.63 -7.95
N VAL A 35 7.71 6.89 -7.85
CA VAL A 35 6.55 7.13 -8.72
C VAL A 35 5.88 8.46 -8.37
N ALA A 36 5.72 8.78 -7.08
CA ALA A 36 5.12 10.05 -6.66
C ALA A 36 5.95 11.25 -7.12
N VAL A 37 7.29 11.18 -7.06
CA VAL A 37 8.19 12.23 -7.55
C VAL A 37 8.07 12.40 -9.07
N VAL A 38 8.09 11.31 -9.84
CA VAL A 38 7.93 11.37 -11.31
C VAL A 38 6.59 12.03 -11.67
N VAL A 39 5.52 11.61 -11.02
CA VAL A 39 4.18 12.17 -11.23
C VAL A 39 4.11 13.64 -10.82
N PHE A 40 4.69 14.00 -9.68
CA PHE A 40 4.73 15.38 -9.20
C PHE A 40 5.44 16.29 -10.21
N ILE A 41 6.62 15.87 -10.68
CA ILE A 41 7.40 16.61 -11.69
C ILE A 41 6.57 16.75 -12.97
N PHE A 42 5.96 15.68 -13.46
CA PHE A 42 5.09 15.69 -14.64
C PHE A 42 3.93 16.70 -14.50
N LYS A 43 3.24 16.71 -13.36
CA LYS A 43 2.15 17.67 -13.12
C LYS A 43 2.66 19.11 -13.01
N ALA A 44 3.78 19.31 -12.33
CA ALA A 44 4.38 20.63 -12.13
C ALA A 44 4.86 21.24 -13.45
N THR A 45 5.50 20.47 -14.32
CA THR A 45 6.01 20.95 -15.62
C THR A 45 4.90 21.28 -16.60
N LEU A 46 3.78 20.55 -16.55
CA LEU A 46 2.63 20.78 -17.43
C LEU A 46 1.57 21.73 -16.88
N GLY A 47 1.74 22.24 -15.65
CA GLY A 47 0.76 23.13 -15.02
C GLY A 47 -0.58 22.44 -14.73
N TYR A 48 -0.53 21.14 -14.44
CA TYR A 48 -1.70 20.26 -14.34
C TYR A 48 -2.32 20.21 -12.94
N TRP A 49 -1.90 21.09 -12.04
CA TRP A 49 -2.57 21.26 -10.75
C TRP A 49 -3.93 21.93 -10.95
N THR A 50 -4.99 21.31 -10.42
CA THR A 50 -6.35 21.80 -10.60
C THR A 50 -7.12 21.72 -9.28
N TYR A 51 -8.29 22.37 -9.22
CA TYR A 51 -9.21 22.22 -8.09
C TYR A 51 -9.75 20.79 -7.92
N LEU A 52 -9.56 19.90 -8.91
CA LEU A 52 -9.93 18.49 -8.79
C LEU A 52 -8.99 17.71 -7.86
N ASP A 53 -7.74 18.16 -7.68
CA ASP A 53 -6.76 17.48 -6.82
C ASP A 53 -7.25 17.28 -5.37
N PRO A 54 -7.72 18.31 -4.64
CA PRO A 54 -8.29 18.11 -3.31
C PRO A 54 -9.58 17.28 -3.30
N ILE A 55 -10.36 17.31 -4.39
CA ILE A 55 -11.57 16.48 -4.52
C ILE A 55 -11.19 15.01 -4.66
N VAL A 56 -10.22 14.69 -5.51
CA VAL A 56 -9.68 13.34 -5.71
C VAL A 56 -9.12 12.81 -4.39
N LEU A 57 -8.29 13.59 -3.70
CA LEU A 57 -7.75 13.24 -2.38
C LEU A 57 -8.88 12.90 -1.40
N SER A 58 -9.90 13.76 -1.32
CA SER A 58 -11.03 13.58 -0.41
C SER A 58 -11.82 12.30 -0.73
N LEU A 59 -12.14 12.07 -2.00
CA LEU A 59 -12.87 10.87 -2.43
C LEU A 59 -12.05 9.60 -2.16
N LEU A 60 -10.76 9.59 -2.51
CA LEU A 60 -9.89 8.44 -2.23
C LEU A 60 -9.84 8.14 -0.73
N PHE A 61 -9.71 9.17 0.11
CA PHE A 61 -9.71 9.00 1.56
C PHE A 61 -11.04 8.47 2.08
N THR A 62 -12.18 9.03 1.66
CA THR A 62 -13.52 8.62 2.10
C THR A 62 -13.85 7.19 1.66
N PHE A 63 -13.56 6.82 0.42
CA PHE A 63 -13.91 5.51 -0.13
C PHE A 63 -12.88 4.43 0.17
N ARG A 64 -11.71 4.78 0.73
CA ARG A 64 -10.65 3.82 1.09
C ARG A 64 -11.19 2.64 1.88
N GLY A 65 -11.99 2.88 2.92
CA GLY A 65 -12.53 1.80 3.76
C GLY A 65 -13.43 0.82 3.01
N ILE A 66 -14.24 1.32 2.07
CA ILE A 66 -15.10 0.48 1.22
C ILE A 66 -14.26 -0.36 0.26
N ILE A 67 -13.23 0.25 -0.35
CA ILE A 67 -12.31 -0.45 -1.26
C ILE A 67 -11.52 -1.51 -0.51
N GLU A 68 -10.98 -1.16 0.66
CA GLU A 68 -10.25 -2.08 1.53
C GLU A 68 -11.12 -3.28 1.91
N TRP A 69 -12.35 -3.03 2.38
CA TRP A 69 -13.30 -4.09 2.68
C TRP A 69 -13.58 -4.99 1.47
N ALA A 70 -13.82 -4.41 0.28
CA ALA A 70 -14.10 -5.16 -0.93
C ALA A 70 -12.94 -6.06 -1.34
N VAL A 71 -11.72 -5.51 -1.35
CA VAL A 71 -10.48 -6.24 -1.64
C VAL A 71 -10.27 -7.34 -0.59
N HIS A 72 -10.40 -7.02 0.69
CA HIS A 72 -10.20 -7.97 1.76
C HIS A 72 -11.21 -9.13 1.69
N TYR A 73 -12.47 -8.82 1.44
CA TYR A 73 -13.54 -9.80 1.37
C TYR A 73 -13.43 -10.69 0.11
N TRP A 74 -13.32 -10.11 -1.08
CA TRP A 74 -13.35 -10.89 -2.33
C TRP A 74 -11.99 -11.37 -2.82
N LEU A 75 -10.93 -10.58 -2.65
CA LEU A 75 -9.59 -10.94 -3.13
C LEU A 75 -8.81 -11.71 -2.05
N TYR A 76 -8.74 -11.18 -0.83
CA TYR A 76 -7.90 -11.79 0.22
C TYR A 76 -8.56 -13.01 0.88
N HIS A 77 -9.88 -12.98 1.10
CA HIS A 77 -10.62 -14.14 1.62
C HIS A 77 -11.25 -15.02 0.53
N ALA A 78 -11.06 -14.69 -0.75
CA ALA A 78 -11.59 -15.42 -1.90
C ALA A 78 -13.08 -15.77 -1.77
N LYS A 79 -13.88 -14.87 -1.17
CA LYS A 79 -15.34 -15.04 -1.08
C LYS A 79 -15.93 -15.05 -2.49
N PRO A 80 -17.02 -15.81 -2.72
CA PRO A 80 -17.62 -15.87 -4.05
C PRO A 80 -18.05 -14.48 -4.50
N LEU A 81 -17.66 -14.11 -5.73
CA LEU A 81 -18.07 -12.85 -6.33
C LEU A 81 -19.60 -12.81 -6.49
N PRO A 82 -20.25 -11.66 -6.23
CA PRO A 82 -21.70 -11.57 -6.17
C PRO A 82 -22.38 -11.94 -7.50
N LEU A 83 -21.74 -11.65 -8.63
CA LEU A 83 -22.33 -11.79 -9.96
C LEU A 83 -22.01 -13.13 -10.65
N VAL A 84 -20.81 -13.66 -10.43
CA VAL A 84 -20.31 -14.85 -11.16
C VAL A 84 -20.12 -16.07 -10.26
N ARG A 85 -20.33 -15.93 -8.94
CA ARG A 85 -20.10 -16.96 -7.90
C ARG A 85 -18.71 -17.63 -7.91
N PHE A 86 -17.78 -17.11 -8.71
CA PHE A 86 -16.40 -17.55 -8.83
C PHE A 86 -15.58 -17.05 -7.64
N ARG A 87 -14.55 -17.82 -7.24
CA ARG A 87 -13.63 -17.48 -6.15
C ARG A 87 -12.25 -17.17 -6.69
N LEU A 88 -11.74 -15.98 -6.40
CA LEU A 88 -10.43 -15.52 -6.84
C LEU A 88 -9.32 -16.03 -5.91
N LYS A 89 -8.82 -17.24 -6.13
CA LYS A 89 -7.64 -17.78 -5.41
C LYS A 89 -6.34 -17.27 -6.02
N THR A 90 -6.06 -15.99 -5.80
CA THR A 90 -4.84 -15.35 -6.31
C THR A 90 -3.65 -15.58 -5.37
N LYS A 91 -2.46 -15.16 -5.77
CA LYS A 91 -1.29 -15.12 -4.86
C LYS A 91 -1.58 -14.32 -3.59
N ALA A 92 -2.38 -13.25 -3.69
CA ALA A 92 -2.76 -12.44 -2.54
C ALA A 92 -3.61 -13.23 -1.52
N PHE A 93 -4.49 -14.14 -1.98
CA PHE A 93 -5.24 -15.03 -1.09
C PHE A 93 -4.30 -15.92 -0.26
N PHE A 94 -3.30 -16.54 -0.90
CA PHE A 94 -2.34 -17.39 -0.19
C PHE A 94 -1.46 -16.59 0.77
N GLN A 95 -1.00 -15.40 0.36
CA GLN A 95 -0.22 -14.51 1.24
C GLN A 95 -1.03 -14.05 2.46
N HIS A 96 -2.34 -13.80 2.29
CA HIS A 96 -3.23 -13.45 3.38
C HIS A 96 -3.51 -14.63 4.30
N LEU A 97 -3.70 -15.84 3.76
CA LEU A 97 -3.85 -17.05 4.55
C LEU A 97 -2.60 -17.30 5.41
N GLU A 98 -1.41 -17.19 4.83
CA GLU A 98 -0.14 -17.29 5.56
C GLU A 98 -0.05 -16.24 6.69
N HIS A 99 -0.57 -15.03 6.48
CA HIS A 99 -0.64 -14.01 7.53
C HIS A 99 -1.64 -14.38 8.65
N HIS A 100 -2.77 -15.02 8.35
CA HIS A 100 -3.68 -15.55 9.37
C HIS A 100 -3.07 -16.72 10.16
N GLU A 101 -2.23 -17.52 9.50
CA GLU A 101 -1.53 -18.66 10.13
C GLU A 101 -0.37 -18.23 11.03
N GLY A 102 0.30 -17.11 10.70
CA GLY A 102 1.38 -16.52 11.49
C GLY A 102 1.26 -14.99 11.56
N PRO A 103 0.30 -14.45 12.33
CA PRO A 103 0.04 -13.01 12.42
C PRO A 103 1.22 -12.21 13.00
N GLU A 104 2.11 -12.88 13.73
CA GLU A 104 3.36 -12.35 14.28
C GLU A 104 4.50 -12.20 13.26
N ASP A 105 4.35 -12.66 12.00
CA ASP A 105 5.37 -12.44 10.96
C ASP A 105 5.32 -11.00 10.41
N LEU A 106 6.12 -10.14 11.04
CA LEU A 106 6.16 -8.70 10.78
C LEU A 106 7.06 -8.34 9.58
N SER A 107 7.72 -9.34 8.97
CA SER A 107 8.51 -9.14 7.75
C SER A 107 7.67 -8.70 6.54
N ARG A 108 6.34 -8.82 6.66
CA ARG A 108 5.34 -8.54 5.62
C ARG A 108 4.56 -7.24 5.84
N ILE A 109 4.94 -6.46 6.86
CA ILE A 109 4.17 -5.30 7.31
C ILE A 109 4.29 -4.11 6.36
N LEU A 110 5.42 -4.00 5.67
CA LEU A 110 5.65 -2.98 4.66
C LEU A 110 5.14 -3.47 3.31
N VAL A 111 4.62 -2.54 2.52
CA VAL A 111 4.27 -2.85 1.13
C VAL A 111 5.56 -3.21 0.37
N THR A 112 5.45 -4.12 -0.60
CA THR A 112 6.55 -4.43 -1.51
C THR A 112 6.49 -3.50 -2.73
N TYR A 113 7.60 -3.31 -3.44
CA TYR A 113 7.60 -2.54 -4.69
C TYR A 113 6.55 -3.04 -5.70
N ARG A 114 6.32 -4.36 -5.79
CA ARG A 114 5.28 -4.93 -6.67
C ARG A 114 3.87 -4.54 -6.22
N GLY A 115 3.65 -4.50 -4.90
CA GLY A 115 2.41 -4.03 -4.30
C GLY A 115 2.15 -2.54 -4.50
N VAL A 116 3.15 -1.77 -4.96
CA VAL A 116 3.01 -0.36 -5.33
C VAL A 116 2.86 -0.20 -6.85
N LEU A 117 3.79 -0.79 -7.61
CA LEU A 117 3.86 -0.60 -9.05
C LEU A 117 2.66 -1.19 -9.79
N TYR A 118 2.21 -2.40 -9.43
CA TYR A 118 1.06 -3.00 -10.12
C TYR A 118 -0.23 -2.22 -9.85
N PRO A 119 -0.61 -1.90 -8.60
CA PRO A 119 -1.79 -1.08 -8.37
C PRO A 119 -1.70 0.31 -9.00
N ALA A 120 -0.55 0.99 -8.90
CA ALA A 120 -0.37 2.30 -9.53
C ALA A 120 -0.57 2.24 -11.05
N PHE A 121 0.02 1.24 -11.72
CA PHE A 121 -0.14 1.04 -13.16
C PHE A 121 -1.59 0.73 -13.56
N PHE A 122 -2.25 -0.20 -12.88
CA PHE A 122 -3.63 -0.56 -13.21
C PHE A 122 -4.60 0.57 -12.89
N VAL A 123 -4.44 1.27 -11.76
CA VAL A 123 -5.27 2.44 -11.43
C VAL A 123 -5.07 3.55 -12.45
N PHE A 124 -3.83 3.82 -12.88
CA PHE A 124 -3.55 4.74 -13.98
C PHE A 124 -4.30 4.33 -15.25
N LEU A 125 -4.09 3.10 -15.71
CA LEU A 125 -4.64 2.60 -16.96
C LEU A 125 -6.18 2.63 -16.94
N PHE A 126 -6.82 2.10 -15.89
CA PHE A 126 -8.27 2.05 -15.80
C PHE A 126 -8.90 3.43 -15.64
N SER A 127 -8.30 4.31 -14.84
CA SER A 127 -8.81 5.70 -14.73
C SER A 127 -8.66 6.45 -16.05
N TRP A 128 -7.56 6.22 -16.77
CA TRP A 128 -7.35 6.88 -18.06
C TRP A 128 -8.35 6.39 -19.11
N LEU A 129 -8.59 5.08 -19.19
CA LEU A 129 -9.60 4.51 -20.08
C LEU A 129 -11.04 4.93 -19.70
N ALA A 130 -11.32 5.10 -18.40
CA ALA A 130 -12.66 5.43 -17.92
C ALA A 130 -13.02 6.92 -18.11
N PHE A 131 -12.04 7.81 -17.90
CA PHE A 131 -12.28 9.25 -17.91
C PHE A 131 -11.74 9.98 -19.14
N ASP A 132 -10.91 9.30 -19.95
CA ASP A 132 -10.18 9.87 -21.08
C ASP A 132 -9.46 11.18 -20.72
N ASN A 133 -8.95 11.26 -19.49
CA ASN A 133 -8.36 12.47 -18.93
C ASN A 133 -7.05 12.14 -18.22
N LEU A 134 -5.94 12.37 -18.94
CA LEU A 134 -4.60 12.07 -18.45
C LEU A 134 -4.29 12.77 -17.13
N ASN A 135 -4.66 14.05 -16.99
CA ASN A 135 -4.38 14.81 -15.78
C ASN A 135 -5.11 14.20 -14.56
N LEU A 136 -6.40 13.88 -14.72
CA LEU A 136 -7.19 13.25 -13.66
C LEU A 136 -6.62 11.89 -13.25
N SER A 137 -6.25 11.05 -14.22
CA SER A 137 -5.63 9.74 -13.96
C SER A 137 -4.33 9.86 -13.18
N VAL A 138 -3.48 10.81 -13.57
CA VAL A 138 -2.22 11.09 -12.88
C VAL A 138 -2.48 11.64 -11.48
N SER A 139 -3.47 12.51 -11.28
CA SER A 139 -3.91 12.96 -9.94
C SER A 139 -4.36 11.81 -9.06
N ILE A 140 -5.18 10.89 -9.58
CA ILE A 140 -5.66 9.72 -8.81
C ILE A 140 -4.47 8.88 -8.33
N VAL A 141 -3.50 8.59 -9.20
CA VAL A 141 -2.30 7.83 -8.83
C VAL A 141 -1.46 8.57 -7.80
N PHE A 142 -1.23 9.88 -8.01
CA PHE A 142 -0.45 10.69 -7.07
C PHE A 142 -1.04 10.66 -5.66
N TRP A 143 -2.33 10.94 -5.54
CA TRP A 143 -3.01 11.01 -4.24
C TRP A 143 -3.19 9.63 -3.62
N LEU A 144 -3.36 8.57 -4.41
CA LEU A 144 -3.34 7.19 -3.90
C LEU A 144 -1.99 6.85 -3.26
N LEU A 145 -0.88 7.19 -3.93
CA LEU A 145 0.48 6.96 -3.41
C LEU A 145 0.76 7.80 -2.16
N PHE A 146 0.30 9.04 -2.14
CA PHE A 146 0.41 9.92 -0.98
C PHE A 146 -0.33 9.37 0.24
N ILE A 147 -1.57 8.90 0.07
CA ILE A 147 -2.32 8.23 1.15
C ILE A 147 -1.61 6.95 1.58
N GLY A 148 -1.12 6.14 0.64
CA GLY A 148 -0.36 4.91 0.92
C GLY A 148 0.87 5.17 1.79
N PHE A 149 1.65 6.20 1.44
CA PHE A 149 2.80 6.66 2.23
C PHE A 149 2.39 7.03 3.66
N ILE A 150 1.38 7.88 3.82
CA ILE A 150 0.88 8.29 5.14
C ILE A 150 0.42 7.07 5.94
N ASN A 151 -0.29 6.15 5.29
CA ASN A 151 -0.79 4.95 5.95
C ASN A 151 0.35 4.06 6.48
N GLU A 152 1.42 3.86 5.73
CA GLU A 152 2.59 3.10 6.20
C GLU A 152 3.27 3.78 7.39
N VAL A 153 3.46 5.11 7.33
CA VAL A 153 4.05 5.86 8.44
C VAL A 153 3.19 5.77 9.69
N ILE A 154 1.87 5.99 9.56
CA ILE A 154 0.93 5.89 10.69
C ILE A 154 0.92 4.46 11.25
N HIS A 155 0.89 3.45 10.39
CA HIS A 155 0.89 2.05 10.80
C HIS A 155 2.11 1.72 11.68
N LEU A 156 3.30 2.17 11.26
CA LEU A 156 4.52 2.00 12.04
C LEU A 156 4.54 2.84 13.32
N ILE A 157 4.04 4.08 13.31
CA ILE A 157 3.92 4.91 14.53
C ILE A 157 3.05 4.20 15.56
N VAL A 158 1.92 3.64 15.14
CA VAL A 158 1.03 2.85 15.99
C VAL A 158 1.79 1.67 16.57
N ILE A 159 2.51 0.90 15.75
CA ILE A 159 3.28 -0.26 16.21
C ILE A 159 4.33 0.14 17.26
N VAL A 160 5.18 1.12 16.97
CA VAL A 160 6.21 1.61 17.90
C VAL A 160 5.56 2.09 19.20
N ARG A 161 4.48 2.88 19.11
CA ARG A 161 3.85 3.50 20.27
C ARG A 161 3.10 2.50 21.16
N PHE A 162 2.42 1.50 20.57
CA PHE A 162 1.71 0.48 21.36
C PHE A 162 2.64 -0.64 21.84
N HIS A 163 3.77 -0.90 21.16
CA HIS A 163 4.80 -1.78 21.69
C HIS A 163 5.49 -1.17 22.92
N ILE A 164 5.78 0.14 22.91
CA ILE A 164 6.32 0.87 24.07
C ILE A 164 5.38 0.80 25.29
N ILE A 165 4.06 0.75 25.09
CA ILE A 165 3.08 0.68 26.19
C ILE A 165 2.95 -0.74 26.76
N ALA A 166 3.25 -1.79 25.97
CA ALA A 166 3.17 -3.17 26.43
C ALA A 166 4.43 -3.63 27.23
N VAL A 167 5.51 -2.87 27.15
CA VAL A 167 6.82 -3.18 27.78
C VAL A 167 7.10 -2.26 28.99
N LEU A 168 6.23 -1.29 29.27
CA LEU A 168 6.23 -0.44 30.48
C LEU A 168 5.16 -0.91 31.47
#